data_AF-A0A6I7WAJ7-F1
#
_entry.id   AF-A0A6I7WAJ7-F1
#
_cell.length_a   1.000
_cell.length_b   1.000
_cell.length_c   1.000
_cell.angle_alpha   90.00
_cell.angle_beta   90.00
_cell.angle_gamma   90.00
#
_symmetry.space_group_name_H-M   'P 1'
#
loop_
_entity.id
_entity.type
_entity.pdbx_description
1 polymer ?
#
loop_
_entity_poly.entity_id
_entity_poly.type
_entity_poly.pdbx_seq_one_letter_code
_entity_poly.pdbx_strand_id
1 'polypeptide(L)'
;MVYAVNTGIIPNNPLTGISKAFQLPVKQHLPTLTPEQLPELMSTLSRASIKLTTRCLIEWQLHTMVRPSEAAGTRWDEIDFDNGLWNIPIERMKQKKAHIVPLTPQCLAILEVMKPISSRSEYVFPSDRNPKTHTNSQTANMALKRMGFDKQLVAHGLRSLASTALNEQGFDGDVIEAALAHTGKN
;
A
#
# COMPACT_ATOMS: atom_id res chain seq x y z
N MET A 1 -26.09 11.82 -12.82
CA MET A 1 -26.86 12.79 -13.63
C MET A 1 -26.27 13.08 -15.01
N VAL A 2 -24.95 13.11 -15.19
CA VAL A 2 -24.34 13.31 -16.53
C VAL A 2 -24.85 12.31 -17.56
N TYR A 3 -24.92 11.01 -17.21
CA TYR A 3 -25.51 9.99 -18.08
C TYR A 3 -26.94 10.34 -18.52
N ALA A 4 -27.82 10.67 -17.56
CA ALA A 4 -29.23 10.99 -17.82
C ALA A 4 -29.42 12.25 -18.69
N VAL A 5 -28.52 13.25 -18.58
CA VAL A 5 -28.50 14.39 -19.51
C VAL A 5 -28.08 13.92 -20.91
N ASN A 6 -26.99 13.16 -21.01
CA ASN A 6 -26.44 12.71 -22.29
C ASN A 6 -27.36 11.71 -23.01
N THR A 7 -28.19 10.97 -22.28
CA THR A 7 -29.19 10.06 -22.85
C THR A 7 -30.57 10.69 -22.98
N GLY A 8 -30.71 12.00 -22.75
CA GLY A 8 -31.96 12.74 -22.96
C GLY A 8 -33.08 12.45 -21.95
N ILE A 9 -32.79 11.76 -20.84
CA ILE A 9 -33.77 11.48 -19.77
C ILE A 9 -34.14 12.77 -19.04
N ILE A 10 -33.19 13.70 -18.90
CA ILE A 10 -33.41 15.03 -18.32
C ILE A 10 -32.76 16.10 -19.21
N PRO A 11 -33.33 17.32 -19.29
CA PRO A 11 -32.83 18.37 -20.19
C PRO A 11 -31.51 18.98 -19.71
N ASN A 12 -31.24 18.99 -18.41
CA ASN A 12 -30.02 19.54 -17.82
C ASN A 12 -29.72 18.94 -16.45
N ASN A 13 -28.47 19.08 -16.00
CA ASN A 13 -28.04 18.66 -14.66
C ASN A 13 -28.07 19.87 -13.70
N PRO A 14 -29.03 19.97 -12.77
CA PRO A 14 -29.12 21.09 -11.83
C PRO A 14 -27.98 21.13 -10.81
N LEU A 15 -27.22 20.03 -10.65
CA LEU A 15 -26.03 19.98 -9.79
C LEU A 15 -24.76 20.44 -10.53
N THR A 16 -24.88 20.97 -11.75
CA THR A 16 -23.73 21.48 -12.49
C THR A 16 -23.12 22.64 -11.71
N GLY A 17 -21.86 22.47 -11.28
CA GLY A 17 -21.16 23.48 -10.48
C GLY A 17 -21.50 23.48 -8.99
N ILE A 18 -22.25 22.50 -8.48
CA ILE A 18 -22.58 22.42 -7.04
C ILE A 18 -21.34 22.38 -6.15
N SER A 19 -20.21 21.84 -6.64
CA SER A 19 -18.94 21.87 -5.92
C SER A 19 -18.42 23.28 -5.62
N LYS A 20 -18.82 24.30 -6.40
CA LYS A 20 -18.49 25.72 -6.14
C LYS A 20 -19.34 26.33 -5.02
N ALA A 21 -20.48 25.72 -4.69
CA ALA A 21 -21.34 26.16 -3.59
C ALA A 21 -20.79 25.73 -2.22
N PHE A 22 -19.84 24.81 -2.18
CA PHE A 22 -19.21 24.33 -0.97
C PHE A 22 -17.75 24.77 -0.90
N GLN A 23 -17.29 25.13 0.30
CA GLN A 23 -15.86 25.26 0.54
C GLN A 23 -15.21 23.89 0.36
N LEU A 24 -14.22 23.80 -0.52
CA LEU A 24 -13.45 22.57 -0.68
C LEU A 24 -12.73 22.27 0.65
N PRO A 25 -12.84 21.04 1.18
CA PRO A 25 -12.10 20.69 2.39
C PRO A 25 -10.60 20.84 2.13
N VAL A 26 -9.90 21.46 3.09
CA VAL A 26 -8.45 21.60 3.04
C VAL A 26 -7.84 20.20 3.00
N LYS A 27 -7.00 19.96 1.99
CA LYS A 27 -6.33 18.67 1.82
C LYS A 27 -5.40 18.45 3.02
N GLN A 28 -5.75 17.50 3.88
CA GLN A 28 -4.88 17.04 4.97
C GLN A 28 -4.02 15.88 4.47
N HIS A 29 -2.73 15.94 4.76
CA HIS A 29 -1.83 14.82 4.51
C HIS A 29 -2.09 13.71 5.54
N LEU A 30 -1.99 12.45 5.09
CA LEU A 30 -2.11 11.31 6.01
C LEU A 30 -0.91 11.31 6.96
N PRO A 31 -1.11 10.99 8.26
CA PRO A 31 -0.02 10.92 9.23
C PRO A 31 1.08 9.96 8.80
N THR A 32 2.32 10.42 8.91
CA THR A 32 3.53 9.63 8.68
C THR A 32 4.64 10.07 9.62
N LEU A 33 5.60 9.18 9.83
CA LEU A 33 6.81 9.44 10.62
C LEU A 33 7.85 10.16 9.76
N THR A 34 8.85 10.78 10.41
CA THR A 34 10.07 11.22 9.72
C THR A 34 11.05 10.05 9.58
N PRO A 35 11.99 10.10 8.62
CA PRO A 35 13.01 9.06 8.44
C PRO A 35 13.82 8.73 9.71
N GLU A 36 14.08 9.73 10.56
CA GLU A 36 14.81 9.56 11.83
C GLU A 36 14.07 8.70 12.85
N GLN A 37 12.74 8.61 12.73
CA GLN A 37 11.89 7.80 13.62
C GLN A 37 11.74 6.35 13.12
N LEU A 38 12.23 6.02 11.92
CA LEU A 38 12.16 4.67 11.37
C LEU A 38 12.83 3.61 12.28
N PRO A 39 14.01 3.85 12.89
CA PRO A 39 14.60 2.90 13.84
C PRO A 39 13.69 2.56 15.03
N GLU A 40 12.94 3.54 15.55
CA GLU A 40 11.98 3.34 16.63
C GLU A 40 10.80 2.46 16.18
N LEU A 41 10.27 2.72 14.98
CA LEU A 41 9.24 1.89 14.37
C LEU A 41 9.70 0.44 14.23
N MET A 42 10.89 0.21 13.67
CA MET A 42 11.42 -1.14 13.46
C MET A 42 11.73 -1.86 14.78
N SER A 43 12.26 -1.15 15.78
CA SER A 43 12.49 -1.68 17.13
C SER A 43 11.18 -2.05 17.83
N THR A 44 10.13 -1.25 17.66
CA THR A 44 8.82 -1.53 18.23
C THR A 44 8.15 -2.71 17.53
N LEU A 45 8.20 -2.73 16.19
CA LEU A 45 7.63 -3.80 15.36
C LEU A 45 8.26 -5.17 15.68
N SER A 46 9.58 -5.22 15.88
CA SER A 46 10.30 -6.46 16.19
C SER A 46 9.94 -7.04 17.57
N ARG A 47 9.55 -6.20 18.53
CA ARG A 47 9.16 -6.61 19.89
C ARG A 47 7.65 -6.75 20.09
N ALA A 48 6.85 -6.25 19.14
CA ALA A 48 5.40 -6.24 19.25
C ALA A 48 4.82 -7.65 19.29
N SER A 49 3.93 -7.89 20.26
CA SER A 49 3.12 -9.12 20.35
C SER A 49 1.96 -9.05 19.34
N ILE A 50 2.30 -9.24 18.07
CA ILE A 50 1.36 -9.30 16.94
C ILE A 50 1.61 -10.57 16.13
N LYS A 51 0.63 -10.96 15.33
CA LYS A 51 0.77 -12.12 14.43
C LYS A 51 1.92 -11.90 13.46
N LEU A 52 2.67 -12.97 13.21
CA LEU A 52 3.81 -12.95 12.29
C LEU A 52 3.39 -12.48 10.88
N THR A 53 2.26 -12.97 10.35
CA THR A 53 1.69 -12.51 9.07
C THR A 53 1.49 -10.98 9.03
N THR A 54 1.00 -10.39 10.12
CA THR A 54 0.79 -8.93 10.20
C THR A 54 2.11 -8.17 10.26
N ARG A 55 3.11 -8.70 10.97
CA ARG A 55 4.45 -8.13 11.01
C ARG A 55 5.09 -8.12 9.62
N CYS A 56 5.11 -9.28 8.98
CA CYS A 56 5.61 -9.46 7.62
C CYS A 56 4.89 -8.54 6.61
N LEU A 57 3.58 -8.36 6.75
CA LEU A 57 2.83 -7.42 5.91
C LEU A 57 3.29 -5.96 6.07
N ILE A 58 3.56 -5.52 7.30
CA ILE A 58 4.02 -4.15 7.56
C ILE A 58 5.42 -3.93 6.97
N GLU A 59 6.33 -4.89 7.17
CA GLU A 59 7.68 -4.85 6.60
C GLU A 59 7.63 -4.90 5.07
N TRP A 60 6.76 -5.73 4.49
CA TRP A 60 6.52 -5.80 3.06
C TRP A 60 6.05 -4.47 2.49
N GLN A 61 5.09 -3.81 3.15
CA GLN A 61 4.60 -2.48 2.75
C GLN A 61 5.71 -1.43 2.78
N LEU A 62 6.60 -1.48 3.76
CA LEU A 62 7.71 -0.55 3.88
C LEU A 62 8.73 -0.76 2.76
N HIS A 63 9.14 -2.01 2.51
CA HIS A 63 10.16 -2.31 1.49
C HIS A 63 9.68 -2.12 0.06
N THR A 64 8.44 -2.51 -0.23
CA THR A 64 7.90 -2.47 -1.61
C THR A 64 7.27 -1.13 -1.96
N MET A 65 6.99 -0.30 -0.96
CA MET A 65 6.31 0.99 -1.10
C MET A 65 4.95 0.92 -1.82
N VAL A 66 4.33 -0.25 -2.01
CA VAL A 66 3.03 -0.38 -2.68
C VAL A 66 1.87 0.03 -1.78
N ARG A 67 0.66 0.18 -2.35
CA ARG A 67 -0.51 0.58 -1.54
C ARG A 67 -0.88 -0.52 -0.55
N PRO A 68 -1.42 -0.19 0.64
CA PRO A 68 -1.79 -1.20 1.63
C PRO A 68 -2.73 -2.29 1.11
N SER A 69 -3.66 -1.95 0.20
CA SER A 69 -4.54 -2.92 -0.45
C SER A 69 -3.83 -3.83 -1.45
N GLU A 70 -2.85 -3.31 -2.18
CA GLU A 70 -2.02 -4.08 -3.12
C GLU A 70 -1.13 -5.05 -2.34
N ALA A 71 -0.44 -4.56 -1.30
CA ALA A 71 0.38 -5.36 -0.40
C ALA A 71 -0.41 -6.48 0.29
N ALA A 72 -1.58 -6.16 0.86
CA ALA A 72 -2.39 -7.16 1.55
C ALA A 72 -2.80 -8.30 0.61
N GLY A 73 -3.13 -7.98 -0.64
CA GLY A 73 -3.56 -8.95 -1.64
C GLY A 73 -2.44 -9.61 -2.45
N THR A 74 -1.16 -9.47 -2.07
CA THR A 74 -0.02 -10.10 -2.77
C THR A 74 -0.27 -11.60 -2.95
N ARG A 75 -0.11 -12.10 -4.18
CA ARG A 75 -0.29 -13.53 -4.50
C ARG A 75 1.03 -14.19 -4.85
N TRP A 76 1.11 -15.50 -4.61
CA TRP A 76 2.31 -16.28 -4.90
C TRP A 76 2.61 -16.40 -6.39
N ASP A 77 1.59 -16.42 -7.24
CA ASP A 77 1.71 -16.49 -8.70
C ASP A 77 2.19 -15.17 -9.34
N GLU A 78 2.24 -14.08 -8.57
CA GLU A 78 2.77 -12.79 -9.00
C GLU A 78 4.27 -12.64 -8.73
N ILE A 79 4.87 -13.54 -7.94
CA ILE A 79 6.27 -13.47 -7.52
C ILE A 79 7.14 -14.29 -8.48
N ASP A 80 8.07 -13.60 -9.13
CA ASP A 80 9.17 -14.20 -9.87
C ASP A 80 10.40 -14.25 -8.95
N PHE A 81 10.65 -15.43 -8.36
CA PHE A 81 11.78 -15.65 -7.47
C PHE A 81 13.13 -15.67 -8.20
N ASP A 82 13.14 -16.08 -9.47
CA ASP A 82 14.37 -16.22 -10.25
C ASP A 82 14.95 -14.85 -10.60
N ASN A 83 14.08 -13.90 -10.98
CA ASN A 83 14.46 -12.53 -11.30
C ASN A 83 14.33 -11.57 -10.11
N GLY A 84 13.77 -12.01 -8.99
CA GLY A 84 13.52 -11.16 -7.82
C GLY A 84 12.52 -10.05 -8.12
N LEU A 85 11.42 -10.36 -8.78
CA LEU A 85 10.40 -9.39 -9.19
C LEU A 85 9.03 -9.76 -8.63
N TRP A 86 8.24 -8.74 -8.31
CA TRP A 86 6.81 -8.90 -8.05
C TRP A 86 6.02 -8.17 -9.14
N ASN A 87 5.27 -8.94 -9.92
CA ASN A 87 4.52 -8.48 -11.08
C ASN A 87 3.05 -8.31 -10.74
N ILE A 88 2.63 -7.08 -10.41
CA ILE A 88 1.25 -6.77 -10.07
C ILE A 88 0.45 -6.52 -11.35
N PRO A 89 -0.59 -7.34 -11.63
CA PRO A 89 -1.33 -7.27 -12.87
C PRO A 89 -2.28 -6.07 -12.91
N ILE A 90 -2.67 -5.66 -14.12
CA ILE A 90 -3.45 -4.43 -14.36
C ILE A 90 -4.81 -4.43 -13.66
N GLU A 91 -5.43 -5.61 -13.49
CA GLU A 91 -6.74 -5.81 -12.87
C GLU A 91 -6.74 -5.45 -11.38
N ARG A 92 -5.57 -5.52 -10.73
CA ARG A 92 -5.39 -5.15 -9.32
C ARG A 92 -4.95 -3.70 -9.12
N MET A 93 -4.57 -3.02 -10.21
CA MET A 93 -3.96 -1.69 -10.15
C MET A 93 -4.99 -0.58 -10.32
N LYS A 94 -4.98 0.37 -9.38
CA LYS A 94 -5.89 1.54 -9.40
C LYS A 94 -5.75 2.40 -10.66
N GLN A 95 -4.54 2.52 -11.20
CA GLN A 95 -4.22 3.35 -12.36
C GLN A 95 -4.31 2.61 -13.70
N LYS A 96 -4.84 1.38 -13.73
CA LYS A 96 -4.95 0.56 -14.95
C LYS A 96 -3.62 0.47 -15.73
N LYS A 97 -2.50 0.34 -15.01
CA LYS A 97 -1.19 0.01 -15.56
C LYS A 97 -0.58 -1.07 -14.68
N ALA A 98 -0.03 -2.13 -15.28
CA ALA A 98 0.71 -3.14 -14.55
C ALA A 98 1.91 -2.50 -13.83
N HIS A 99 2.29 -3.06 -12.69
CA HIS A 99 3.37 -2.54 -11.87
C HIS A 99 4.34 -3.65 -11.50
N ILE A 100 5.62 -3.43 -11.79
CA ILE A 100 6.69 -4.36 -11.47
C ILE A 100 7.48 -3.76 -10.30
N VAL A 101 7.61 -4.52 -9.22
CA VAL A 101 8.34 -4.13 -8.03
C VAL A 101 9.57 -5.01 -7.88
N PRO A 102 10.80 -4.45 -7.96
CA PRO A 102 12.02 -5.20 -7.63
C PRO A 102 12.03 -5.61 -6.16
N LEU A 103 12.40 -6.86 -5.89
CA LEU A 103 12.43 -7.43 -4.54
C LEU A 103 13.87 -7.42 -4.01
N THR A 104 14.05 -6.75 -2.88
CA THR A 104 15.32 -6.76 -2.16
C THR A 104 15.52 -8.10 -1.43
N PRO A 105 16.75 -8.41 -0.96
CA PRO A 105 16.98 -9.59 -0.12
C PRO A 105 16.06 -9.63 1.12
N GLN A 106 15.70 -8.47 1.68
CA GLN A 106 14.76 -8.37 2.80
C GLN A 106 13.33 -8.77 2.38
N CYS A 107 12.86 -8.34 1.20
CA CYS A 107 11.58 -8.81 0.65
C CYS A 107 11.57 -10.34 0.47
N LEU A 108 12.63 -10.90 -0.10
CA LEU A 108 12.75 -12.35 -0.31
C LEU A 108 12.76 -13.11 1.02
N ALA A 109 13.44 -12.58 2.04
CA ALA A 109 13.43 -13.17 3.39
C ALA A 109 12.02 -13.19 4.00
N ILE A 110 11.23 -12.12 3.80
CA ILE A 110 9.82 -12.09 4.23
C ILE A 110 9.01 -13.19 3.53
N LEU A 111 9.22 -13.38 2.23
CA LEU A 111 8.53 -14.43 1.47
C LEU A 111 8.89 -15.84 1.98
N GLU A 112 10.17 -16.10 2.25
CA GLU A 112 10.59 -17.40 2.80
C GLU A 112 9.97 -17.67 4.19
N VAL A 113 9.83 -16.65 5.04
CA VAL A 113 9.11 -16.77 6.32
C VAL A 113 7.62 -17.07 6.09
N MET A 114 7.00 -16.42 5.11
CA MET A 114 5.56 -16.57 4.84
C MET A 114 5.22 -17.89 4.14
N LYS A 115 6.11 -18.44 3.33
CA LYS A 115 5.91 -19.67 2.55
C LYS A 115 5.32 -20.85 3.34
N PRO A 116 5.86 -21.26 4.52
CA PRO A 116 5.23 -22.31 5.32
C PRO A 116 3.89 -21.89 5.93
N ILE A 117 3.74 -20.61 6.31
CA ILE A 117 2.55 -20.06 6.98
C ILE A 117 1.34 -20.02 6.04
N SER A 118 1.56 -19.65 4.78
CA SER A 118 0.53 -19.49 3.76
C SER A 118 0.54 -20.59 2.71
N SER A 119 1.17 -21.74 2.97
CA SER A 119 1.34 -22.85 2.02
C SER A 119 0.05 -23.38 1.38
N ARG A 120 -1.10 -23.14 2.01
CA ARG A 120 -2.44 -23.54 1.52
C ARG A 120 -3.27 -22.37 0.99
N SER A 121 -2.66 -21.22 0.78
CA SER A 121 -3.29 -20.01 0.27
C SER A 121 -2.63 -19.59 -1.04
N GLU A 122 -3.41 -18.98 -1.92
CA GLU A 122 -2.88 -18.28 -3.09
C GLU A 122 -2.22 -16.95 -2.69
N TYR A 123 -2.55 -16.42 -1.50
CA TYR A 123 -2.06 -15.16 -1.00
C TYR A 123 -0.84 -15.35 -0.11
N VAL A 124 0.14 -14.46 -0.24
CA VAL A 124 1.30 -14.38 0.65
C VAL A 124 0.85 -14.04 2.08
N PHE A 125 -0.13 -13.13 2.21
CA PHE A 125 -0.66 -12.69 3.51
C PHE A 125 -2.13 -13.11 3.67
N PRO A 126 -2.43 -14.37 4.02
CA PRO A 126 -3.79 -14.86 4.14
C PRO A 126 -4.55 -14.24 5.33
N SER A 127 -5.87 -14.21 5.23
CA SER A 127 -6.75 -13.89 6.35
C SER A 127 -6.79 -15.01 7.37
N ASP A 128 -6.73 -14.64 8.64
CA ASP A 128 -6.80 -15.59 9.76
C ASP A 128 -8.08 -16.40 9.79
N ARG A 129 -9.22 -15.80 9.40
CA ARG A 129 -10.54 -16.43 9.48
C ARG A 129 -10.83 -17.30 8.27
N ASN A 130 -10.32 -16.91 7.11
CA ASN A 130 -10.53 -17.62 5.85
C ASN A 130 -9.24 -17.58 5.02
N PRO A 131 -8.41 -18.64 5.08
CA PRO A 131 -7.14 -18.71 4.35
C PRO A 131 -7.28 -18.64 2.83
N LYS A 132 -8.49 -18.80 2.27
CA LYS A 132 -8.76 -18.60 0.83
C LYS A 132 -8.85 -17.13 0.43
N THR A 133 -8.75 -16.21 1.39
CA THR A 133 -8.81 -14.77 1.18
C THR A 133 -7.56 -14.13 1.77
N HIS A 134 -7.21 -12.95 1.29
CA HIS A 134 -6.12 -12.17 1.85
C HIS A 134 -6.52 -11.46 3.15
N THR A 135 -5.53 -11.06 3.95
CA THR A 135 -5.74 -10.22 5.13
C THR A 135 -6.38 -8.88 4.75
N ASN A 136 -7.13 -8.28 5.67
CA ASN A 136 -7.73 -6.96 5.44
C ASN A 136 -6.62 -5.90 5.35
N SER A 137 -6.71 -5.01 4.36
CA SER A 137 -5.78 -3.87 4.22
C SER A 137 -5.67 -2.97 5.47
N GLN A 138 -6.70 -2.96 6.33
CA GLN A 138 -6.72 -2.23 7.61
C GLN A 138 -5.97 -2.95 8.75
N THR A 139 -5.62 -4.23 8.59
CA THR A 139 -4.92 -5.00 9.64
C THR A 139 -3.60 -4.33 10.06
N ALA A 140 -2.84 -3.82 9.08
CA ALA A 140 -1.60 -3.08 9.35
C ALA A 140 -1.86 -1.80 10.17
N ASN A 141 -2.88 -1.01 9.82
CA ASN A 141 -3.28 0.18 10.58
C ASN A 141 -3.61 -0.16 12.04
N MET A 142 -4.40 -1.21 12.25
CA MET A 142 -4.78 -1.62 13.60
C MET A 142 -3.59 -2.08 14.43
N ALA A 143 -2.61 -2.75 13.81
CA ALA A 143 -1.38 -3.14 14.48
C ALA A 143 -0.51 -1.92 14.83
N LEU A 144 -0.29 -0.98 13.89
CA LEU A 144 0.43 0.27 14.12
C LEU A 144 -0.19 1.06 15.29
N LYS A 145 -1.52 1.19 15.30
CA LYS A 145 -2.27 1.82 16.40
C LYS A 145 -2.00 1.14 17.75
N ARG A 146 -2.05 -0.20 17.80
CA ARG A 146 -1.79 -0.97 19.03
C ARG A 146 -0.33 -0.87 19.50
N MET A 147 0.59 -0.61 18.59
CA MET A 147 2.01 -0.37 18.89
C MET A 147 2.30 1.06 19.37
N GLY A 148 1.29 1.92 19.52
CA GLY A 148 1.44 3.29 20.03
C GLY A 148 1.56 4.36 18.95
N PHE A 149 1.50 4.00 17.67
CA PHE A 149 1.58 4.96 16.55
C PHE A 149 0.22 5.56 16.16
N ASP A 150 -0.80 5.48 17.03
CA ASP A 150 -2.11 6.07 16.76
C ASP A 150 -1.99 7.55 16.44
N LYS A 151 -2.64 7.99 15.35
CA LYS A 151 -2.58 9.37 14.80
C LYS A 151 -1.19 9.86 14.37
N GLN A 152 -0.13 9.07 14.56
CA GLN A 152 1.25 9.41 14.14
C GLN A 152 1.59 8.73 12.82
N LEU A 153 1.16 7.47 12.64
CA LEU A 153 1.44 6.69 11.44
C LEU A 153 0.21 5.86 11.05
N VAL A 154 -0.12 5.92 9.77
CA VAL A 154 -1.02 4.94 9.12
C VAL A 154 -0.22 4.11 8.12
N ALA A 155 -0.72 2.93 7.76
CA ALA A 155 -0.12 2.01 6.80
C ALA A 155 0.17 2.69 5.45
N HIS A 156 -0.70 3.61 5.01
CA HIS A 156 -0.42 4.40 3.80
C HIS A 156 0.74 5.37 3.99
N GLY A 157 0.94 5.88 5.22
CA GLY A 157 2.04 6.77 5.59
C GLY A 157 3.42 6.11 5.42
N LEU A 158 3.53 4.78 5.50
CA LEU A 158 4.77 4.05 5.22
C LEU A 158 5.34 4.36 3.83
N ARG A 159 4.46 4.56 2.83
CA ARG A 159 4.85 4.96 1.47
C ARG A 159 5.46 6.36 1.45
N SER A 160 4.82 7.29 2.17
CA SER A 160 5.32 8.66 2.29
C SER A 160 6.67 8.67 3.01
N LEU A 161 6.82 7.89 4.09
CA LEU A 161 8.07 7.74 4.83
C LEU A 161 9.19 7.24 3.92
N ALA A 162 8.96 6.18 3.14
CA ALA A 162 9.95 5.64 2.22
C ALA A 162 10.30 6.64 1.11
N SER A 163 9.30 7.30 0.52
CA SER A 163 9.51 8.34 -0.50
C SER A 163 10.34 9.50 0.03
N THR A 164 10.02 10.03 1.21
CA THR A 164 10.79 11.10 1.85
C THR A 164 12.22 10.65 2.12
N ALA A 165 12.41 9.48 2.73
CA ALA A 165 13.75 8.96 3.03
C ALA A 165 14.62 8.80 1.76
N LEU A 166 14.05 8.30 0.66
CA LEU A 166 14.77 8.14 -0.60
C LEU A 166 15.09 9.50 -1.25
N ASN A 167 14.17 10.46 -1.20
CA ASN A 167 14.42 11.82 -1.70
C ASN A 167 15.54 12.51 -0.90
N GLU A 168 15.53 12.40 0.43
CA GLU A 168 16.56 12.98 1.30
C GLU A 168 17.94 12.36 1.09
N GLN A 169 17.99 11.08 0.68
CA GLN A 169 19.23 10.40 0.29
C GLN A 169 19.70 10.74 -1.13
N GLY A 170 18.94 11.54 -1.88
CA GLY A 170 19.32 12.00 -3.22
C GLY A 170 19.12 10.98 -4.34
N PHE A 171 18.23 10.00 -4.16
CA PHE A 171 17.82 9.13 -5.26
C PHE A 171 17.04 9.89 -6.32
N ASP A 172 17.05 9.37 -7.56
CA ASP A 172 16.32 9.94 -8.68
C ASP A 172 14.80 9.96 -8.38
N GLY A 173 14.20 11.15 -8.43
CA GLY A 173 12.79 11.35 -8.15
C GLY A 173 11.85 10.59 -9.08
N ASP A 174 12.22 10.44 -10.37
CA ASP A 174 11.40 9.71 -11.34
C ASP A 174 11.38 8.21 -11.02
N VAL A 175 12.50 7.69 -10.50
CA VAL A 175 12.58 6.29 -10.03
C VAL A 175 11.71 6.09 -8.79
N ILE A 176 11.71 7.04 -7.85
CA ILE A 176 10.87 6.99 -6.64
C ILE A 176 9.38 7.02 -7.02
N GLU A 177 8.98 7.92 -7.93
CA GLU A 177 7.59 8.03 -8.39
C GLU A 177 7.14 6.78 -9.17
N ALA A 178 8.04 6.20 -9.98
CA ALA A 178 7.79 4.94 -10.67
C ALA A 178 7.57 3.79 -9.69
N ALA A 179 8.39 3.69 -8.64
CA ALA A 179 8.26 2.69 -7.57
C ALA A 179 6.97 2.86 -6.75
N LEU A 180 6.43 4.08 -6.66
CA LEU A 180 5.13 4.34 -6.04
C LEU A 180 3.94 4.03 -6.97
N ALA A 181 4.19 3.58 -8.21
CA ALA A 181 3.18 3.46 -9.26
C ALA A 181 2.37 4.76 -9.42
N HIS A 182 3.06 5.89 -9.36
CA HIS A 182 2.49 7.18 -9.74
C HIS A 182 2.65 7.33 -11.24
N THR A 183 1.54 7.55 -11.94
CA THR A 183 1.58 7.98 -13.33
C THR A 183 1.94 9.46 -13.31
N GLY A 184 3.13 9.79 -13.83
CA GLY A 184 3.50 11.18 -14.08
C GLY A 184 2.38 11.88 -14.85
N LYS A 185 2.12 13.14 -14.50
CA LYS A 185 1.24 14.01 -15.31
C LYS A 185 2.03 14.40 -16.56
N ASN A 186 2.10 13.49 -17.54
CA ASN A 186 2.48 13.83 -18.90
C ASN A 186 1.21 13.95 -19.73
#